data_AF-M2SDK8-F1
#
_entry.id   AF-M2SDK8-F1
#
_cell.length_a   1.000
_cell.length_b   1.000
_cell.length_c   1.000
_cell.angle_alpha   90.00
_cell.angle_beta   90.00
_cell.angle_gamma   90.00
#
_symmetry.space_group_name_H-M   'P 1'
#
loop_
_entity.id
_entity.type
_entity.pdbx_description
1 polymer ?
#
loop_
_entity_poly.entity_id
_entity_poly.type
_entity_poly.pdbx_seq_one_letter_code
_entity_poly.pdbx_strand_id
1 'polypeptide(L)'
;MHARRFQLTLNQPQHYAAVKDALTTKPYFKYLISCREVAPTTGHEHVHIFVCFEKDVRLSVELMHGAHIEKCRGSNKQNIDYIKKHSDIIDEIGEAPKQGRAHTVRELLAIDDPGDLPYCEFATWNKVKFVDQSMTVDDVYKPDIKVFYIYGNSGIGKTKKVIELFLTI
;
A
#
# COMPACT_ATOMS: atom_id res chain seq x y z
N MET A 1 -17.54 -11.36 6.18
CA MET A 1 -16.36 -10.47 6.14
C MET A 1 -16.28 -9.84 4.75
N HIS A 2 -16.09 -8.52 4.64
CA HIS A 2 -15.96 -7.81 3.35
C HIS A 2 -14.51 -7.42 3.10
N ALA A 3 -13.99 -7.76 1.91
CA ALA A 3 -12.70 -7.30 1.40
C ALA A 3 -12.61 -7.55 -0.12
N ARG A 4 -11.65 -6.91 -0.76
CA ARG A 4 -11.28 -7.17 -2.16
C ARG A 4 -10.34 -8.36 -2.31
N ARG A 5 -9.68 -8.79 -1.23
CA ARG A 5 -8.58 -9.77 -1.26
C ARG A 5 -8.65 -10.68 -0.06
N PHE A 6 -8.55 -11.98 -0.31
CA PHE A 6 -8.64 -13.00 0.73
C PHE A 6 -7.54 -14.04 0.59
N GLN A 7 -7.04 -14.50 1.73
CA GLN A 7 -6.26 -15.73 1.83
C GLN A 7 -7.19 -16.79 2.41
N LEU A 8 -7.21 -17.96 1.79
CA LEU A 8 -7.93 -19.12 2.28
C LEU A 8 -6.94 -20.25 2.55
N THR A 9 -7.14 -20.95 3.65
CA THR A 9 -6.45 -22.21 3.94
C THR A 9 -7.51 -23.30 4.07
N LEU A 10 -7.46 -24.26 3.15
CA LEU A 10 -8.41 -25.37 3.08
C LEU A 10 -7.72 -26.65 3.56
N ASN A 11 -8.20 -27.22 4.66
CA ASN A 11 -7.65 -28.47 5.24
C ASN A 11 -8.21 -29.74 4.58
N GLN A 12 -9.15 -29.59 3.64
CA GLN A 12 -9.85 -30.67 2.95
C GLN A 12 -9.65 -30.51 1.44
N PRO A 13 -8.51 -30.95 0.88
CA PRO A 13 -8.15 -30.72 -0.52
C PRO A 13 -9.17 -31.29 -1.52
N GLN A 14 -9.96 -32.29 -1.13
CA GLN A 14 -11.04 -32.85 -1.95
C GLN A 14 -12.13 -31.84 -2.31
N HIS A 15 -12.32 -30.79 -1.51
CA HIS A 15 -13.32 -29.74 -1.76
C HIS A 15 -12.76 -28.57 -2.57
N TYR A 16 -11.49 -28.62 -2.95
CA TYR A 16 -10.82 -27.53 -3.66
C TYR A 16 -11.54 -27.14 -4.96
N ALA A 17 -12.01 -28.11 -5.75
CA ALA A 17 -12.73 -27.82 -7.00
C ALA A 17 -13.99 -26.98 -6.76
N ALA A 18 -14.80 -27.33 -5.75
CA ALA A 18 -16.01 -26.59 -5.40
C ALA A 18 -15.68 -25.19 -4.87
N VAL A 19 -14.64 -25.05 -4.05
CA VAL A 19 -14.16 -23.75 -3.56
C VAL A 19 -13.66 -22.88 -4.73
N LYS A 20 -12.89 -23.45 -5.65
CA LYS A 20 -12.39 -22.77 -6.85
C LYS A 20 -13.56 -22.24 -7.68
N ASP A 21 -14.53 -23.08 -8.00
CA ASP A 21 -15.70 -22.70 -8.80
C ASP A 21 -16.53 -21.63 -8.08
N ALA A 22 -16.70 -21.75 -6.77
CA ALA A 22 -17.40 -20.75 -5.96
C ALA A 22 -16.67 -19.40 -5.92
N LEU A 23 -15.35 -19.36 -6.09
CA LEU A 23 -14.55 -18.13 -6.15
C LEU A 23 -14.52 -17.52 -7.55
N THR A 24 -14.34 -18.33 -8.59
CA THR A 24 -14.26 -17.87 -9.98
C THR A 24 -15.62 -17.42 -10.54
N THR A 25 -16.72 -18.01 -10.07
CA THR A 25 -18.09 -17.63 -10.48
C THR A 25 -18.56 -16.33 -9.81
N LYS A 26 -17.85 -15.81 -8.81
CA LYS A 26 -18.26 -14.58 -8.12
C LYS A 26 -18.10 -13.36 -9.03
N PRO A 27 -19.01 -12.38 -8.93
CA PRO A 27 -18.88 -11.15 -9.68
C PRO A 27 -17.59 -10.43 -9.27
N TYR A 28 -16.97 -9.74 -10.22
CA TYR A 28 -15.73 -8.98 -10.01
C TYR A 28 -14.51 -9.87 -9.71
N PHE A 29 -14.54 -11.16 -10.02
CA PHE A 29 -13.35 -12.01 -9.97
C PHE A 29 -12.25 -11.41 -10.86
N LYS A 30 -11.02 -11.33 -10.32
CA LYS A 30 -9.89 -10.78 -11.05
C LYS A 30 -8.73 -11.77 -11.17
N TYR A 31 -8.35 -12.39 -10.06
CA TYR A 31 -7.19 -13.28 -10.02
C TYR A 31 -7.29 -14.29 -8.87
N LEU A 32 -6.80 -15.50 -9.11
CA LEU A 32 -6.62 -16.53 -8.10
C LEU A 32 -5.33 -17.31 -8.37
N ILE A 33 -4.61 -17.61 -7.30
CA ILE A 33 -3.50 -18.57 -7.31
C ILE A 33 -3.62 -19.49 -6.10
N SER A 34 -3.25 -20.75 -6.28
CA SER A 34 -3.31 -21.75 -5.22
C SER A 34 -2.17 -22.74 -5.27
N CYS A 35 -1.77 -23.24 -4.11
CA CYS A 35 -0.75 -24.28 -3.97
C CYS A 35 -1.15 -25.32 -2.92
N ARG A 36 -0.65 -26.54 -3.09
CA ARG A 36 -0.68 -27.58 -2.05
C ARG A 36 0.50 -27.41 -1.12
N GLU A 37 0.22 -27.58 0.17
CA GLU A 37 1.22 -27.63 1.23
C GLU A 37 0.97 -28.86 2.08
N VAL A 38 2.00 -29.69 2.24
CA VAL A 38 1.95 -30.83 3.17
C VAL A 38 2.55 -30.35 4.49
N ALA A 39 1.75 -30.35 5.55
CA ALA A 39 2.23 -29.94 6.87
C ALA A 39 3.34 -30.92 7.35
N PRO A 40 4.57 -30.44 7.62
CA PRO A 40 5.70 -31.32 7.92
C PRO A 40 5.54 -32.12 9.21
N THR A 41 4.72 -31.61 10.15
CA THR A 41 4.56 -32.19 11.50
C THR A 41 3.42 -33.20 11.58
N THR A 42 2.36 -33.03 10.80
CA THR A 42 1.14 -33.83 10.88
C THR A 42 0.85 -34.64 9.61
N GLY A 43 1.54 -34.35 8.50
CA GLY A 43 1.33 -35.00 7.21
C GLY A 43 -0.02 -34.67 6.55
N HIS A 44 -0.80 -33.75 7.13
CA HIS A 44 -2.06 -33.31 6.54
C HIS A 44 -1.81 -32.38 5.35
N GLU A 45 -2.54 -32.62 4.27
CA GLU A 45 -2.52 -31.77 3.09
C GLU A 45 -3.44 -30.57 3.28
N HIS A 46 -2.88 -29.38 3.06
CA HIS A 46 -3.59 -28.12 3.06
C HIS A 46 -3.48 -27.47 1.68
N VAL A 47 -4.52 -26.74 1.28
CA VAL A 47 -4.47 -25.91 0.07
C VAL A 47 -4.52 -24.45 0.48
N HIS A 48 -3.47 -23.71 0.12
CA HIS A 48 -3.42 -22.28 0.25
C HIS A 48 -3.95 -21.64 -1.02
N ILE A 49 -4.88 -20.69 -0.87
CA ILE A 49 -5.52 -20.00 -1.98
C ILE A 49 -5.43 -18.50 -1.71
N PHE A 50 -4.93 -17.75 -2.67
CA PHE A 50 -5.02 -16.30 -2.70
C PHE A 50 -5.98 -15.89 -3.81
N VAL A 51 -6.96 -15.06 -3.47
CA VAL A 51 -7.96 -14.57 -4.42
C VAL A 51 -8.10 -13.05 -4.32
N CYS A 52 -8.23 -12.42 -5.49
CA CYS A 52 -8.43 -10.99 -5.65
C CYS A 52 -9.69 -10.71 -6.48
N PHE A 53 -10.44 -9.72 -6.01
CA PHE A 53 -11.63 -9.18 -6.62
C PHE A 53 -11.43 -7.71 -6.99
N GLU A 54 -12.09 -7.27 -8.05
CA GLU A 54 -12.06 -5.88 -8.48
C GLU A 54 -12.81 -4.97 -7.50
N LYS A 55 -13.87 -5.46 -6.84
CA LYS A 55 -14.65 -4.74 -5.82
C LYS A 55 -14.66 -5.48 -4.48
N ASP A 56 -15.14 -4.84 -3.42
CA ASP A 56 -15.31 -5.50 -2.13
C ASP A 56 -16.39 -6.57 -2.22
N VAL A 57 -16.01 -7.81 -1.89
CA VAL A 57 -16.90 -8.97 -1.93
C VAL A 57 -17.03 -9.54 -0.51
N ARG A 58 -18.18 -10.14 -0.22
CA ARG A 58 -18.38 -10.94 0.99
C ARG A 58 -18.19 -12.42 0.67
N LEU A 59 -17.25 -13.06 1.36
CA LEU A 59 -17.15 -14.51 1.38
C LEU A 59 -17.92 -15.07 2.58
N SER A 60 -18.59 -16.20 2.36
CA SER A 60 -19.22 -17.01 3.42
C SER A 60 -18.38 -18.25 3.65
N VAL A 61 -18.14 -18.60 4.91
CA VAL A 61 -17.35 -19.79 5.29
C VAL A 61 -18.05 -21.08 4.86
N GLU A 62 -19.39 -21.12 4.92
CA GLU A 62 -20.21 -22.27 4.49
C GLU A 62 -20.02 -22.60 3.01
N LEU A 63 -19.96 -21.57 2.16
CA LEU A 63 -19.73 -21.72 0.71
C LEU A 63 -18.29 -22.16 0.38
N MET A 64 -17.38 -22.06 1.34
CA MET A 64 -15.96 -22.40 1.16
C MET A 64 -15.59 -23.70 1.87
N HIS A 65 -16.58 -24.57 2.16
CA HIS A 65 -16.39 -25.88 2.78
C HIS A 65 -15.58 -25.83 4.10
N GLY A 66 -15.80 -24.80 4.92
CA GLY A 66 -15.08 -24.65 6.18
C GLY A 66 -13.63 -24.20 6.06
N ALA A 67 -13.20 -23.74 4.86
CA ALA A 67 -11.90 -23.11 4.70
C ALA A 67 -11.74 -21.93 5.67
N HIS A 68 -10.54 -21.80 6.21
CA HIS A 68 -10.20 -20.64 7.04
C HIS A 68 -10.01 -19.42 6.14
N ILE A 69 -10.83 -18.38 6.31
CA ILE A 69 -10.84 -17.19 5.47
C ILE A 69 -10.25 -16.01 6.25
N GLU A 70 -9.17 -15.43 5.72
CA GLU A 70 -8.58 -14.21 6.25
C GLU A 70 -8.55 -13.09 5.21
N LYS A 71 -8.63 -11.84 5.68
CA LYS A 71 -8.33 -10.69 4.82
C LYS A 71 -6.83 -10.63 4.56
N CYS A 72 -6.45 -10.50 3.30
CA CYS A 72 -5.04 -10.33 2.94
C CYS A 72 -4.44 -9.08 3.61
N ARG A 73 -3.31 -9.27 4.29
CA ARG A 73 -2.42 -8.18 4.71
C ARG A 73 -1.23 -8.11 3.73
N GLY A 74 -0.68 -6.92 3.56
CA GLY A 74 0.46 -6.69 2.64
C GLY A 74 0.09 -6.50 1.16
N SER A 75 1.11 -6.51 0.31
CA SER A 75 0.99 -6.27 -1.13
C SER A 75 0.59 -7.53 -1.90
N ASN A 76 -0.06 -7.39 -3.05
CA ASN A 76 -0.43 -8.54 -3.89
C ASN A 76 0.80 -9.35 -4.29
N LYS A 77 1.90 -8.67 -4.61
CA LYS A 77 3.16 -9.31 -4.98
C LYS A 77 3.68 -10.21 -3.86
N GLN A 78 3.73 -9.73 -2.62
CA GLN A 78 4.18 -10.56 -1.48
C GLN A 78 3.32 -11.81 -1.29
N ASN A 79 2.00 -11.70 -1.49
CA ASN A 79 1.08 -12.82 -1.33
C ASN A 79 1.24 -13.87 -2.45
N ILE A 80 1.41 -13.39 -3.69
CA ILE A 80 1.65 -14.24 -4.86
C ILE A 80 3.02 -14.93 -4.73
N ASP A 81 4.06 -14.18 -4.39
CA ASP A 81 5.42 -14.71 -4.19
C ASP A 81 5.47 -15.73 -3.05
N TYR A 82 4.66 -15.54 -1.99
CA TYR A 82 4.51 -16.52 -0.91
C TYR A 82 3.99 -17.87 -1.45
N ILE A 83 2.90 -17.86 -2.20
CA ILE A 83 2.32 -19.08 -2.79
C ILE A 83 3.26 -19.71 -3.82
N LYS A 84 3.92 -18.90 -4.65
CA LYS A 84 4.89 -19.38 -5.65
C LYS A 84 6.17 -19.95 -5.03
N LYS A 85 6.46 -19.66 -3.75
CA LYS A 85 7.57 -20.30 -3.02
C LYS A 85 7.28 -21.77 -2.72
N HIS A 86 6.02 -22.17 -2.65
CA HIS A 86 5.64 -23.57 -2.48
C HIS A 86 5.73 -24.31 -3.81
N SER A 87 6.17 -25.57 -3.74
CA SER A 87 6.59 -26.35 -4.91
C SER A 87 5.44 -26.87 -5.78
N ASP A 88 4.21 -26.89 -5.26
CA ASP A 88 3.06 -27.56 -5.90
C ASP A 88 1.92 -26.58 -6.16
N ILE A 89 2.07 -25.77 -7.21
CA ILE A 89 1.03 -24.83 -7.67
C ILE A 89 -0.07 -25.64 -8.37
N ILE A 90 -1.32 -25.48 -7.94
CA ILE A 90 -2.48 -26.20 -8.49
C ILE A 90 -3.06 -25.46 -9.70
N ASP A 91 -3.42 -24.20 -9.48
CA ASP A 91 -4.07 -23.35 -10.48
C ASP A 91 -3.64 -21.89 -10.27
N GLU A 92 -3.39 -21.20 -11.38
CA GLU A 92 -3.25 -19.74 -11.48
C GLU A 92 -4.21 -19.25 -12.57
N ILE A 93 -5.22 -18.46 -12.20
CA ILE A 93 -6.34 -18.06 -13.07
C ILE A 93 -6.53 -16.54 -13.00
N GLY A 94 -6.69 -15.92 -14.18
CA GLY A 94 -6.97 -14.49 -14.31
C GLY A 94 -5.71 -13.63 -14.39
N GLU A 95 -5.88 -12.31 -14.25
CA GLU A 95 -4.78 -11.35 -14.39
C GLU A 95 -4.29 -10.86 -13.03
N ALA A 96 -3.03 -11.18 -12.73
CA ALA A 96 -2.39 -10.77 -11.49
C ALA A 96 -2.55 -9.25 -11.27
N PRO A 97 -3.14 -8.82 -10.15
CA PRO A 97 -3.41 -7.41 -9.94
C PRO A 97 -2.09 -6.64 -9.82
N LYS A 98 -1.81 -5.81 -10.84
CA LYS A 98 -0.69 -4.86 -10.81
C LYS A 98 -0.76 -4.04 -9.53
N GLN A 99 0.32 -4.07 -8.76
CA GLN A 99 0.45 -3.22 -7.59
C GLN A 99 0.53 -1.78 -8.10
N GLY A 100 -0.53 -1.00 -7.90
CA GLY A 100 -0.50 0.44 -8.15
C GLY A 100 0.47 1.08 -7.17
N ARG A 101 1.73 1.21 -7.58
CA ARG A 101 2.67 2.12 -6.93
C ARG A 101 2.47 3.46 -7.61
N ALA A 102 2.24 4.51 -6.83
CA ALA A 102 2.33 5.84 -7.38
C ALA A 102 3.74 6.04 -7.96
N HIS A 103 3.84 6.53 -9.19
CA HIS A 103 5.15 6.81 -9.78
C HIS A 103 5.92 7.80 -8.91
N THR A 104 7.20 7.53 -8.67
CA THR A 104 8.08 8.49 -7.99
C THR A 104 8.36 9.69 -8.90
N VAL A 105 8.77 10.83 -8.32
CA VAL A 105 9.14 12.03 -9.09
C VAL A 105 10.17 11.71 -10.18
N ARG A 106 11.15 10.85 -9.88
CA ARG A 106 12.17 10.42 -10.85
C ARG A 106 11.58 9.59 -12.00
N GLU A 107 10.64 8.71 -11.71
CA GLU A 107 9.95 7.90 -12.73
C GLU A 107 9.07 8.81 -13.61
N LEU A 108 8.35 9.77 -13.01
CA LEU A 108 7.57 10.76 -13.76
C LEU A 108 8.44 11.63 -14.67
N LEU A 109 9.63 12.05 -14.21
CA LEU A 109 10.60 12.78 -15.04
C LEU A 109 11.10 11.98 -16.26
N ALA A 110 11.08 10.66 -16.20
CA ALA A 110 11.52 9.79 -17.29
C ALA A 110 10.41 9.47 -18.31
N ILE A 111 9.16 9.82 -18.01
CA ILE A 111 8.02 9.64 -18.92
C ILE A 111 7.97 10.84 -19.88
N ASP A 112 8.09 10.59 -21.19
CA ASP A 112 8.02 11.63 -22.22
C ASP A 112 6.60 11.84 -22.76
N ASP A 113 5.80 10.78 -22.84
CA ASP A 113 4.39 10.83 -23.21
C ASP A 113 3.52 10.43 -22.00
N PRO A 114 2.73 11.37 -21.45
CA PRO A 114 1.88 11.10 -20.29
C PRO A 114 0.52 10.48 -20.66
N GLY A 115 0.26 10.15 -21.93
CA GLY A 115 -1.04 9.65 -22.41
C GLY A 115 -1.55 8.40 -21.68
N ASP A 116 -0.65 7.58 -21.14
CA ASP A 116 -0.97 6.38 -20.37
C ASP A 116 -1.03 6.61 -18.85
N LEU A 117 -0.75 7.83 -18.37
CA LEU A 117 -0.79 8.14 -16.94
C LEU A 117 -2.22 8.30 -16.45
N PRO A 118 -2.56 7.76 -15.27
CA PRO A 118 -3.83 8.08 -14.63
C PRO A 118 -3.90 9.59 -14.32
N TYR A 119 -5.11 10.17 -14.41
CA TYR A 119 -5.33 11.61 -14.26
C TYR A 119 -4.69 12.24 -13.00
N CYS A 120 -4.68 11.51 -11.87
CA CYS A 120 -4.04 11.96 -10.64
C CYS A 120 -2.51 12.08 -10.75
N GLU A 121 -1.88 11.24 -11.55
CA GLU A 121 -0.43 11.28 -11.80
C GLU A 121 -0.08 12.27 -12.91
N PHE A 122 -0.96 12.49 -13.89
CA PHE A 122 -0.80 13.53 -14.91
C PHE A 122 -0.59 14.93 -14.29
N ALA A 123 -1.37 15.27 -13.26
CA ALA A 123 -1.21 16.54 -12.55
C ALA A 123 0.14 16.67 -11.85
N THR A 124 0.68 15.55 -11.34
CA THR A 124 1.99 15.51 -10.68
C THR A 124 3.11 15.54 -11.72
N TRP A 125 2.97 14.79 -12.82
CA TRP A 125 3.89 14.79 -13.96
C TRP A 125 4.05 16.19 -14.55
N ASN A 126 2.94 16.92 -14.79
CA ASN A 126 2.99 18.29 -15.29
C ASN A 126 3.76 19.24 -14.37
N LYS A 127 3.53 19.13 -13.05
CA LYS A 127 4.27 19.93 -12.06
C LYS A 127 5.75 19.61 -12.12
N VAL A 128 6.09 18.32 -12.14
CA VAL A 128 7.48 17.86 -12.10
C VAL A 128 8.25 18.17 -13.40
N LYS A 129 7.60 18.12 -14.57
CA LYS A 129 8.24 18.38 -15.88
C LYS A 129 8.33 19.85 -16.25
N PHE A 130 7.32 20.65 -15.90
CA PHE A 130 7.18 22.02 -16.42
C PHE A 130 7.23 23.10 -15.34
N VAL A 131 7.03 22.74 -14.07
CA VAL A 131 7.15 23.69 -12.96
C VAL A 131 8.49 23.42 -12.29
N ASP A 132 9.46 24.31 -12.55
CA ASP A 132 10.70 24.34 -11.79
C ASP A 132 10.38 24.74 -10.35
N GLN A 133 10.10 23.75 -9.50
CA GLN A 133 10.00 23.90 -8.06
C GLN A 133 11.29 23.42 -7.43
N SER A 134 12.42 24.02 -7.82
CA SER A 134 13.63 23.94 -7.01
C SER A 134 13.46 24.87 -5.81
N MET A 135 13.31 24.28 -4.62
CA MET A 135 13.57 24.99 -3.38
C MET A 135 15.03 24.73 -3.04
N THR A 136 15.88 25.73 -3.20
CA THR A 136 17.25 25.67 -2.72
C THR A 136 17.27 25.85 -1.20
N VAL A 137 18.36 25.44 -0.56
CA VAL A 137 18.56 25.73 0.86
C VAL A 137 18.46 27.24 1.10
N ASP A 138 18.93 28.07 0.17
CA ASP A 138 18.88 29.53 0.26
C ASP A 138 17.45 30.10 0.18
N ASP A 139 16.51 29.42 -0.50
CA ASP A 139 15.09 29.83 -0.52
C ASP A 139 14.39 29.58 0.83
N VAL A 140 14.91 28.64 1.62
CA VAL A 140 14.38 28.28 2.95
C VAL A 140 15.17 28.97 4.07
N TYR A 141 16.46 29.16 3.86
CA TYR A 141 17.41 29.69 4.84
C TYR A 141 17.30 31.21 4.92
N LYS A 142 16.99 31.72 6.10
CA LYS A 142 17.07 33.15 6.40
C LYS A 142 18.42 33.41 7.07
N PRO A 143 19.44 33.92 6.36
CA PRO A 143 20.80 34.01 6.89
C PRO A 143 20.93 34.99 8.07
N ASP A 144 20.09 36.01 8.13
CA ASP A 144 20.14 37.02 9.20
C ASP A 144 19.04 36.81 10.26
N ILE A 145 19.21 35.81 11.12
CA ILE A 145 18.40 35.67 12.34
C ILE A 145 19.22 36.18 13.53
N LYS A 146 18.91 37.39 13.99
CA LYS A 146 19.46 37.94 15.24
C LYS A 146 18.57 37.54 16.41
N VAL A 147 19.02 36.57 17.22
CA VAL A 147 18.31 36.14 18.43
C VAL A 147 18.89 36.87 19.65
N PHE A 148 18.03 37.57 20.39
CA PHE A 148 18.41 38.22 21.64
C PHE A 148 17.78 37.48 22.82
N TYR A 149 18.61 37.11 23.80
CA TYR A 149 18.15 36.49 25.04
C TYR A 149 18.34 37.46 26.20
N ILE A 150 17.25 37.91 26.82
CA ILE A 150 17.27 38.85 27.96
C ILE A 150 16.74 38.13 29.19
N TYR A 151 17.61 37.90 30.17
CA TYR A 151 17.30 37.16 31.39
C TYR A 151 17.80 37.89 32.65
N GLY A 152 17.30 37.50 33.82
CA GLY A 152 17.62 38.11 35.12
C GLY A 152 16.51 37.87 36.15
N ASN A 153 16.65 38.41 37.36
CA ASN A 153 15.61 38.27 38.41
C ASN A 153 14.32 39.05 38.08
N SER A 154 13.21 38.66 38.73
CA SER A 154 11.90 39.32 38.55
C SER A 154 11.97 40.79 38.99
N GLY A 155 11.25 41.68 38.30
CA GLY A 155 11.16 43.10 38.66
C GLY A 155 12.27 44.03 38.13
N ILE A 156 13.32 43.52 37.46
CA ILE A 156 14.46 44.34 36.97
C ILE A 156 14.12 45.16 35.69
N GLY A 157 12.88 45.10 35.21
CA GLY A 157 12.46 45.90 34.04
C GLY A 157 12.90 45.32 32.68
N LYS A 158 13.09 43.99 32.59
CA LYS A 158 13.45 43.29 31.35
C LYS A 158 12.52 43.66 30.17
N THR A 159 11.22 43.68 30.41
CA THR A 159 10.20 44.07 29.42
C THR A 159 10.37 45.52 28.96
N LYS A 160 10.62 46.47 29.89
CA LYS A 160 10.86 47.88 29.56
C LYS A 160 12.09 48.04 28.66
N LYS A 161 13.17 47.32 28.98
CA LYS A 161 14.44 47.38 28.23
C LYS A 161 14.30 46.80 26.81
N VAL A 162 13.51 45.73 26.63
CA VAL A 162 13.17 45.21 25.29
C VAL A 162 12.44 46.25 24.47
N ILE A 163 11.47 46.94 25.07
CA ILE A 163 10.67 47.97 24.38
C ILE A 163 11.56 49.15 23.94
N GLU A 164 12.44 49.66 24.80
CA GLU A 164 13.37 50.74 24.43
C GLU A 164 14.34 50.34 23.31
N LEU A 165 14.86 49.11 23.33
CA LEU A 165 15.85 48.65 22.35
C LEU A 165 15.28 48.34 20.96
N PHE A 166 14.02 47.91 20.87
CA PHE A 166 13.47 47.34 19.63
C PHE A 166 12.16 47.98 19.16
N LEU A 167 11.49 48.82 19.97
CA LEU A 167 10.20 49.42 19.63
C LEU A 167 10.20 50.95 19.62
N THR A 168 11.37 51.59 19.70
CA THR A 168 11.48 53.04 19.49
C THR A 168 11.37 53.35 17.99
N ILE A 169 10.26 53.98 17.60
CA ILE A 169 9.98 54.57 16.27
C ILE A 169 10.87 55.79 16.05
#